data_AF-A0A2S8BMR4-F1
#
_entry.id   AF-A0A2S8BMR4-F1
#
_cell.length_a   1.000
_cell.length_b   1.000
_cell.length_c   1.000
_cell.angle_alpha   90.00
_cell.angle_beta   90.00
_cell.angle_gamma   90.00
#
_symmetry.space_group_name_H-M   'P 1'
#
loop_
_entity.id
_entity.type
_entity.pdbx_description
1 polymer ?
#
loop_
_entity_poly.entity_id
_entity_poly.type
_entity_poly.pdbx_seq_one_letter_code
_entity_poly.pdbx_strand_id
1 'polypeptide(L)'
;MMLCVLIVVSGTVLAGRAGADPLDPPGRDEVAPRLPVVIPTASNWQPKFPFPFDQTRGQVTETDINAEREMCQWFNEQYSDLRFQIERFNNSLVRRNGQWDADGVQERADAVTANIDQSVDFLAPRAESLTQAYDHAGDMYFPIYQGQAFYRLYQHLYNVGNGIKGRQPTWFTGPSFQEVLHWGSRINRSRVCD
;
A
#
# COMPACT_ATOMS: atom_id res chain seq x y z
N MET A 1 45.92 31.61 61.44
CA MET A 1 44.76 32.12 60.68
C MET A 1 44.66 31.29 59.42
N MET A 2 43.55 30.57 59.31
CA MET A 2 43.30 29.45 58.40
C MET A 2 42.91 29.95 57.00
N LEU A 3 43.47 29.38 55.93
CA LEU A 3 42.89 29.47 54.59
C LEU A 3 43.25 28.21 53.78
N CYS A 4 42.33 27.24 53.76
CA CYS A 4 42.35 26.12 52.81
C CYS A 4 41.90 26.62 51.44
N VAL A 5 42.75 26.51 50.43
CA VAL A 5 42.37 26.73 49.03
C VAL A 5 42.13 25.36 48.40
N LEU A 6 40.86 25.05 48.15
CA LEU A 6 40.43 23.90 47.35
C LEU A 6 40.62 24.25 45.85
N ILE A 7 41.54 23.57 45.19
CA ILE A 7 41.70 23.63 43.73
C ILE A 7 40.73 22.61 43.13
N VAL A 8 39.67 23.10 42.48
CA VAL A 8 38.76 22.30 41.65
C VAL A 8 39.38 22.16 40.27
N VAL A 9 39.87 20.97 39.92
CA VAL A 9 40.27 20.62 38.56
C VAL A 9 39.02 20.18 37.81
N SER A 10 38.36 21.11 37.11
CA SER A 10 37.30 20.79 36.17
C SER A 10 37.91 20.21 34.90
N GLY A 11 37.86 18.88 34.76
CA GLY A 11 38.25 18.18 33.55
C GLY A 11 37.37 18.62 32.38
N THR A 12 37.98 19.26 31.38
CA THR A 12 37.36 19.48 30.07
C THR A 12 37.18 18.13 29.39
N VAL A 13 36.00 17.55 29.55
CA VAL A 13 35.56 16.45 28.70
C VAL A 13 35.42 17.04 27.29
N LEU A 14 36.39 16.73 26.43
CA LEU A 14 36.23 16.83 24.99
C LEU A 14 35.09 15.88 24.62
N ALA A 15 33.87 16.38 24.66
CA ALA A 15 32.73 15.76 24.03
C ALA A 15 33.05 15.77 22.52
N GLY A 16 33.70 14.71 22.06
CA GLY A 16 33.73 14.40 20.64
C GLY A 16 32.30 14.48 20.15
N ARG A 17 32.03 15.37 19.20
CA ARG A 17 30.75 15.36 18.49
C ARG A 17 30.61 13.96 17.93
N ALA A 18 29.74 13.15 18.52
CA ALA A 18 29.20 11.98 17.85
C ALA A 18 28.43 12.55 16.66
N GLY A 19 29.12 12.70 15.53
CA GLY A 19 28.47 12.79 14.25
C GLY A 19 27.85 11.43 14.01
N ALA A 20 26.60 11.26 14.43
CA ALA A 20 25.73 10.34 13.73
C ALA A 20 25.60 10.95 12.33
N ASP A 21 26.48 10.54 11.41
CA ASP A 21 26.17 10.66 10.00
C ASP A 21 24.86 9.87 9.83
N PRO A 22 23.72 10.52 9.56
CA PRO A 22 22.49 9.82 9.30
C PRO A 22 22.62 9.26 7.89
N LEU A 23 23.49 8.26 7.72
CA LEU A 23 23.37 7.35 6.60
C LEU A 23 21.95 6.81 6.68
N ASP A 24 21.11 7.29 5.76
CA ASP A 24 19.78 6.74 5.57
C ASP A 24 19.94 5.22 5.53
N PRO A 25 19.18 4.44 6.30
CA PRO A 25 19.34 3.00 6.32
C PRO A 25 19.31 2.48 4.88
N PRO A 26 20.23 1.57 4.53
CA PRO A 26 20.36 1.06 3.16
C PRO A 26 18.99 0.59 2.65
N GLY A 27 18.64 0.93 1.41
CA GLY A 27 17.33 0.60 0.83
C GLY A 27 16.24 1.68 0.89
N ARG A 28 16.45 2.83 1.55
CA ARG A 28 15.41 3.88 1.66
C ARG A 28 15.18 4.68 0.38
N ASP A 29 16.26 5.05 -0.29
CA ASP A 29 16.26 5.85 -1.51
C ASP A 29 16.66 5.01 -2.74
N GLU A 30 16.48 3.69 -2.66
CA GLU A 30 16.64 2.79 -3.79
C GLU A 30 15.45 2.86 -4.73
N VAL A 31 15.73 2.69 -6.02
CA VAL A 31 14.69 2.56 -7.04
C VAL A 31 13.92 1.26 -6.78
N ALA A 32 12.60 1.35 -6.75
CA ALA A 32 11.76 0.19 -6.50
C ALA A 32 12.03 -0.90 -7.56
N PRO A 33 12.29 -2.16 -7.17
CA PRO A 33 12.42 -3.24 -8.13
C PRO A 33 11.09 -3.46 -8.84
N ARG A 34 11.15 -3.90 -10.10
CA ARG A 34 9.95 -4.30 -10.85
C ARG A 34 9.30 -5.50 -10.17
N LEU A 35 7.98 -5.42 -9.98
CA LEU A 35 7.21 -6.58 -9.53
C LEU A 35 7.06 -7.56 -10.69
N PRO A 36 7.08 -8.88 -10.42
CA PRO A 36 6.82 -9.88 -11.46
C PRO A 36 5.43 -9.66 -12.08
N VAL A 37 5.15 -10.16 -13.28
CA VAL A 37 3.78 -10.13 -13.81
C VAL A 37 2.99 -11.27 -13.17
N VAL A 38 1.81 -10.97 -12.62
CA VAL A 38 0.89 -12.02 -12.12
C VAL A 38 0.23 -12.69 -13.32
N ILE A 39 0.43 -14.01 -13.43
CA ILE A 39 -0.23 -14.84 -14.44
C ILE A 39 -1.23 -15.73 -13.68
N PRO A 40 -2.54 -15.55 -13.88
CA PRO A 40 -3.54 -16.37 -13.23
C PRO A 40 -3.30 -17.86 -13.46
N THR A 41 -3.24 -18.63 -12.38
CA THR A 41 -3.17 -20.09 -12.43
C THR A 41 -4.43 -20.71 -11.87
N ALA A 42 -4.70 -21.96 -12.24
CA ALA A 42 -5.73 -22.74 -11.55
C ALA A 42 -5.40 -22.83 -10.05
N SER A 43 -6.40 -22.63 -9.20
CA SER A 43 -6.27 -22.82 -7.75
C SER A 43 -7.52 -23.48 -7.18
N ASN A 44 -7.37 -24.11 -6.01
CA ASN A 44 -8.46 -24.72 -5.25
C ASN A 44 -9.20 -23.71 -4.36
N TRP A 45 -8.90 -22.42 -4.48
CA TRP A 45 -9.57 -21.36 -3.71
C TRP A 45 -11.08 -21.41 -3.94
N GLN A 46 -11.83 -21.20 -2.85
CA GLN A 46 -13.29 -21.17 -2.85
C GLN A 46 -13.79 -19.94 -2.06
N PRO A 47 -14.89 -19.32 -2.51
CA PRO A 47 -15.47 -18.17 -1.82
C PRO A 47 -15.96 -18.56 -0.43
N LYS A 48 -15.77 -17.64 0.52
CA LYS A 48 -16.31 -17.75 1.88
C LYS A 48 -17.68 -17.09 1.94
N PHE A 49 -18.57 -17.63 2.76
CA PHE A 49 -19.91 -17.10 2.97
C PHE A 49 -20.24 -17.00 4.46
N PRO A 50 -19.49 -16.19 5.23
CA PRO A 50 -19.86 -15.90 6.61
C PRO A 50 -21.16 -15.09 6.64
N PHE A 51 -21.90 -15.11 7.74
CA PHE A 51 -23.06 -14.23 7.88
C PHE A 51 -22.67 -12.75 7.65
N PRO A 52 -23.42 -11.97 6.86
CA PRO A 52 -24.69 -12.30 6.19
C PRO A 52 -24.54 -12.79 4.72
N PHE A 53 -23.33 -13.04 4.24
CA PHE A 53 -23.06 -13.46 2.86
C PHE A 53 -23.61 -14.85 2.52
N ASP A 54 -23.91 -15.68 3.53
CA ASP A 54 -24.66 -16.93 3.35
C ASP A 54 -26.04 -16.70 2.69
N GLN A 55 -26.66 -15.56 2.96
CA GLN A 55 -27.97 -15.18 2.40
C GLN A 55 -27.87 -14.68 0.96
N THR A 56 -26.71 -14.13 0.56
CA THR A 56 -26.47 -13.59 -0.78
C THR A 56 -25.76 -14.57 -1.70
N ARG A 57 -25.41 -15.78 -1.22
CA ARG A 57 -24.70 -16.81 -2.00
C ARG A 57 -25.35 -17.10 -3.34
N GLY A 58 -26.68 -17.11 -3.44
CA GLY A 58 -27.40 -17.39 -4.68
C GLY A 58 -27.22 -16.33 -5.78
N GLN A 59 -26.63 -15.17 -5.45
CA GLN A 59 -26.35 -14.08 -6.39
C GLN A 59 -24.89 -14.07 -6.86
N VAL A 60 -24.01 -14.88 -6.26
CA VAL A 60 -22.60 -14.97 -6.66
C VAL A 60 -22.49 -15.81 -7.92
N THR A 61 -21.87 -15.24 -8.95
CA THR A 61 -21.67 -15.85 -10.27
C THR A 61 -20.31 -16.54 -10.37
N GLU A 62 -20.14 -17.39 -11.37
CA GLU A 62 -18.83 -17.98 -11.70
C GLU A 62 -17.80 -16.90 -12.07
N THR A 63 -18.23 -15.80 -12.69
CA THR A 63 -17.38 -14.63 -12.97
C THR A 63 -16.84 -14.01 -11.69
N ASP A 64 -17.69 -13.83 -10.67
CA ASP A 64 -17.27 -13.29 -9.37
C ASP A 64 -16.21 -14.18 -8.71
N ILE A 65 -16.44 -15.49 -8.73
CA ILE A 65 -15.55 -16.50 -8.16
C ILE A 65 -14.20 -16.47 -8.86
N ASN A 66 -14.19 -16.46 -10.20
CA ASN A 66 -12.94 -16.41 -10.96
C ASN A 66 -12.20 -15.08 -10.74
N ALA A 67 -12.92 -13.95 -10.75
CA ALA A 67 -12.33 -12.64 -10.49
C ALA A 67 -11.66 -12.57 -9.11
N GLU A 68 -12.37 -12.95 -8.04
CA GLU A 68 -11.83 -12.90 -6.69
C GLU A 68 -10.68 -13.90 -6.47
N ARG A 69 -10.77 -15.11 -7.05
CA ARG A 69 -9.67 -16.08 -7.05
C ARG A 69 -8.38 -15.48 -7.60
N GLU A 70 -8.46 -14.81 -8.73
CA GLU A 70 -7.30 -14.22 -9.40
C GLU A 70 -6.79 -12.97 -8.68
N MET A 71 -7.70 -12.13 -8.18
CA MET A 71 -7.30 -11.00 -7.32
C MET A 71 -6.61 -11.46 -6.03
N CYS A 72 -6.99 -12.61 -5.48
CA CYS A 72 -6.31 -13.23 -4.35
C CYS A 72 -4.89 -13.72 -4.69
N GLN A 73 -4.65 -14.21 -5.91
CA GLN A 73 -3.29 -14.54 -6.36
C GLN A 73 -2.42 -13.28 -6.39
N TRP A 74 -2.91 -12.19 -7.00
CA TRP A 74 -2.21 -10.91 -6.97
C TRP A 74 -1.99 -10.39 -5.54
N PHE A 75 -3.01 -10.51 -4.68
CA PHE A 75 -2.91 -10.01 -3.30
C PHE A 75 -1.81 -10.74 -2.52
N ASN A 76 -1.79 -12.06 -2.63
CA ASN A 76 -0.80 -12.89 -1.93
C ASN A 76 0.62 -12.69 -2.46
N GLU A 77 0.77 -12.42 -3.77
CA GLU A 77 2.08 -12.25 -4.40
C GLU A 77 2.64 -10.82 -4.32
N GLN A 78 1.80 -9.79 -4.40
CA GLN A 78 2.27 -8.43 -4.72
C GLN A 78 1.87 -7.34 -3.74
N TYR A 79 0.73 -7.49 -3.05
CA TYR A 79 0.16 -6.38 -2.27
C TYR A 79 1.15 -5.83 -1.23
N SER A 80 1.82 -6.71 -0.49
CA SER A 80 2.77 -6.30 0.55
C SER A 80 3.93 -5.48 -0.03
N ASP A 81 4.54 -5.97 -1.10
CA ASP A 81 5.69 -5.33 -1.72
C ASP A 81 5.32 -3.99 -2.37
N LEU A 82 4.21 -3.95 -3.10
CA LEU A 82 3.70 -2.71 -3.69
C LEU A 82 3.42 -1.66 -2.61
N ARG A 83 2.73 -2.06 -1.52
CA ARG A 83 2.45 -1.18 -0.38
C ARG A 83 3.73 -0.58 0.20
N PHE A 84 4.77 -1.40 0.39
CA PHE A 84 6.05 -0.92 0.89
C PHE A 84 6.79 -0.01 -0.09
N GLN A 85 6.66 -0.23 -1.39
CA GLN A 85 7.25 0.64 -2.42
C GLN A 85 6.59 2.02 -2.41
N ILE A 86 5.25 2.08 -2.34
CA ILE A 86 4.49 3.34 -2.25
C ILE A 86 4.86 4.10 -0.96
N GLU A 87 4.89 3.40 0.18
CA GLU A 87 5.25 3.99 1.47
C GLU A 87 6.66 4.57 1.45
N ARG A 88 7.64 3.84 0.90
CA ARG A 88 9.03 4.31 0.77
C ARG A 88 9.12 5.57 -0.09
N PHE A 89 8.47 5.58 -1.24
CA PHE A 89 8.45 6.75 -2.12
C PHE A 89 7.83 7.98 -1.42
N ASN A 90 6.65 7.82 -0.83
CA ASN A 90 5.97 8.90 -0.10
C ASN A 90 6.84 9.49 1.00
N ASN A 91 7.51 8.63 1.79
CA ASN A 91 8.43 9.05 2.84
C ASN A 91 9.67 9.78 2.28
N SER A 92 10.24 9.30 1.18
CA SER A 92 11.39 9.92 0.50
C SER A 92 11.03 11.33 0.00
N LEU A 93 9.85 11.49 -0.58
CA LEU A 93 9.35 12.78 -1.06
C LEU A 93 9.08 13.77 0.09
N VAL A 94 8.50 13.30 1.20
CA VAL A 94 8.28 14.14 2.40
C VAL A 94 9.59 14.66 2.97
N ARG A 95 10.64 13.83 3.04
CA ARG A 95 11.98 14.25 3.51
C ARG A 95 12.62 15.30 2.61
N ARG A 96 12.26 15.31 1.33
CA ARG A 96 12.66 16.30 0.34
C ARG A 96 11.71 17.50 0.29
N ASN A 97 10.87 17.69 1.30
CA ASN A 97 9.90 18.78 1.38
C ASN A 97 8.94 18.84 0.17
N GLY A 98 8.65 17.70 -0.47
CA GLY A 98 7.82 17.65 -1.67
C GLY A 98 8.50 18.14 -2.96
N GLN A 99 9.83 18.27 -2.97
CA GLN A 99 10.59 18.68 -4.17
C GLN A 99 10.65 17.53 -5.17
N TRP A 100 9.86 17.64 -6.24
CA TRP A 100 9.80 16.67 -7.34
C TRP A 100 10.99 16.74 -8.29
N ASP A 101 11.70 17.86 -8.29
CA ASP A 101 12.91 18.12 -9.06
C ASP A 101 14.20 17.68 -8.34
N ALA A 102 14.10 17.20 -7.10
CA ALA A 102 15.25 16.68 -6.36
C ALA A 102 15.80 15.38 -6.98
N ASP A 103 17.11 15.19 -6.84
CA ASP A 103 17.84 14.10 -7.49
C ASP A 103 17.23 12.70 -7.20
N GLY A 104 16.97 11.97 -8.30
CA GLY A 104 16.42 10.61 -8.30
C GLY A 104 14.95 10.50 -7.89
N VAL A 105 14.24 11.59 -7.57
CA VAL A 105 12.80 11.52 -7.22
C VAL A 105 11.97 11.03 -8.40
N GLN A 106 12.23 11.56 -9.61
CA GLN A 106 11.50 11.17 -10.81
C GLN A 106 11.70 9.67 -11.13
N GLU A 107 12.94 9.18 -11.09
CA GLU A 107 13.24 7.76 -11.34
C GLU A 107 12.52 6.82 -10.37
N ARG A 108 12.49 7.17 -9.07
CA ARG A 108 11.75 6.40 -8.07
C ARG A 108 10.23 6.48 -8.28
N ALA A 109 9.72 7.66 -8.65
CA ALA A 109 8.31 7.86 -8.93
C ALA A 109 7.87 7.01 -10.13
N ASP A 110 8.68 6.99 -11.19
CA ASP A 110 8.42 6.21 -12.41
C ASP A 110 8.41 4.71 -12.10
N ALA A 111 9.37 4.23 -11.29
CA ALA A 111 9.44 2.83 -10.89
C ALA A 111 8.21 2.38 -10.08
N VAL A 112 7.82 3.16 -9.07
CA VAL A 112 6.63 2.85 -8.24
C VAL A 112 5.36 2.96 -9.06
N THR A 113 5.21 4.01 -9.87
CA THR A 113 4.04 4.19 -10.74
C THR A 113 3.87 3.03 -11.70
N ALA A 114 4.96 2.54 -12.29
CA ALA A 114 4.84 1.45 -13.25
C ALA A 114 4.43 0.11 -12.59
N ASN A 115 4.78 -0.10 -11.31
CA ASN A 115 4.28 -1.24 -10.53
C ASN A 115 2.81 -1.05 -10.08
N ILE A 116 2.38 0.19 -9.79
CA ILE A 116 0.98 0.52 -9.54
C ILE A 116 0.15 0.27 -10.80
N ASP A 117 0.58 0.79 -11.94
CA ASP A 117 -0.14 0.66 -13.22
C ASP A 117 -0.30 -0.82 -13.58
N GLN A 118 0.76 -1.64 -13.47
CA GLN A 118 0.67 -3.09 -13.66
C GLN A 118 -0.36 -3.75 -12.73
N SER A 119 -0.41 -3.33 -11.47
CA SER A 119 -1.35 -3.88 -10.49
C SER A 119 -2.78 -3.45 -10.78
N VAL A 120 -2.99 -2.20 -11.20
CA VAL A 120 -4.30 -1.68 -11.60
C VAL A 120 -4.78 -2.36 -12.87
N ASP A 121 -3.93 -2.55 -13.87
CA ASP A 121 -4.27 -3.26 -15.11
C ASP A 121 -4.69 -4.71 -14.85
N PHE A 122 -4.10 -5.36 -13.83
CA PHE A 122 -4.53 -6.68 -13.38
C PHE A 122 -5.86 -6.61 -12.61
N LEU A 123 -6.00 -5.69 -11.65
CA LEU A 123 -7.14 -5.66 -10.74
C LEU A 123 -8.42 -5.10 -11.37
N ALA A 124 -8.33 -4.03 -12.16
CA ALA A 124 -9.48 -3.30 -12.69
C ALA A 124 -10.48 -4.18 -13.43
N PRO A 125 -10.11 -4.98 -14.46
CA PRO A 125 -11.09 -5.80 -15.17
C PRO A 125 -11.76 -6.85 -14.27
N ARG A 126 -11.08 -7.31 -13.20
CA ARG A 126 -11.61 -8.30 -12.26
C ARG A 126 -12.56 -7.64 -11.26
N ALA A 127 -12.14 -6.55 -10.65
CA ALA A 127 -12.95 -5.79 -9.70
C ALA A 127 -14.21 -5.22 -10.36
N GLU A 128 -14.09 -4.68 -11.57
CA GLU A 128 -15.21 -4.11 -12.32
C GLU A 128 -16.17 -5.17 -12.87
N SER A 129 -15.73 -6.43 -12.99
CA SER A 129 -16.60 -7.55 -13.38
C SER A 129 -17.46 -8.09 -12.25
N LEU A 130 -17.19 -7.69 -10.99
CA LEU A 130 -17.93 -8.18 -9.84
C LEU A 130 -19.39 -7.72 -9.89
N THR A 131 -20.29 -8.66 -9.60
CA THR A 131 -21.72 -8.43 -9.47
C THR A 131 -21.99 -7.35 -8.42
N GLN A 132 -22.71 -6.32 -8.82
CA GLN A 132 -23.29 -5.32 -7.93
C GLN A 132 -24.79 -5.57 -7.82
N ALA A 133 -25.27 -5.70 -6.59
CA ALA A 133 -26.67 -5.86 -6.26
C ALA A 133 -27.14 -4.68 -5.39
N TYR A 134 -28.45 -4.56 -5.23
CA TYR A 134 -29.07 -3.47 -4.48
C TYR A 134 -30.02 -4.05 -3.45
N ASP A 135 -30.00 -3.52 -2.23
CA ASP A 135 -30.92 -3.92 -1.19
C ASP A 135 -32.28 -3.22 -1.32
N HIS A 136 -33.19 -3.45 -0.37
CA HIS A 136 -34.52 -2.82 -0.40
C HIS A 136 -34.47 -1.28 -0.20
N ALA A 137 -33.42 -0.76 0.43
CA ALA A 137 -33.19 0.67 0.59
C ALA A 137 -32.52 1.31 -0.65
N GLY A 138 -32.09 0.50 -1.61
CA GLY A 138 -31.37 0.94 -2.80
C GLY A 138 -29.86 1.08 -2.60
N ASP A 139 -29.33 0.58 -1.47
CA ASP A 139 -27.89 0.59 -1.21
C ASP A 139 -27.20 -0.50 -2.03
N MET A 140 -26.13 -0.12 -2.74
CA MET A 140 -25.34 -1.05 -3.53
C MET A 140 -24.46 -1.92 -2.63
N TYR A 141 -24.43 -3.22 -2.89
CA TYR A 141 -23.53 -4.16 -2.26
C TYR A 141 -22.96 -5.17 -3.26
N PHE A 142 -21.86 -5.80 -2.86
CA PHE A 142 -21.27 -6.93 -3.57
C PHE A 142 -21.73 -8.23 -2.91
N PRO A 143 -22.37 -9.16 -3.63
CA PRO A 143 -22.82 -10.43 -3.05
C PRO A 143 -21.68 -11.38 -2.67
N ILE A 144 -20.50 -11.22 -3.27
CA ILE A 144 -19.30 -12.01 -2.96
C ILE A 144 -18.54 -11.40 -1.77
N TYR A 145 -18.15 -12.25 -0.82
CA TYR A 145 -17.51 -11.81 0.42
C TYR A 145 -16.15 -11.16 0.17
N GLN A 146 -15.99 -9.90 0.57
CA GLN A 146 -14.83 -9.04 0.30
C GLN A 146 -14.70 -8.49 -1.12
N GLY A 147 -15.71 -8.69 -1.99
CA GLY A 147 -15.76 -8.04 -3.31
C GLY A 147 -15.61 -6.51 -3.23
N GLN A 148 -16.30 -5.87 -2.27
CA GLN A 148 -16.14 -4.43 -2.02
C GLN A 148 -14.71 -4.03 -1.66
N ALA A 149 -14.01 -4.87 -0.88
CA ALA A 149 -12.67 -4.55 -0.43
C ALA A 149 -11.68 -4.56 -1.59
N PHE A 150 -11.77 -5.55 -2.48
CA PHE A 150 -11.01 -5.56 -3.73
C PHE A 150 -11.37 -4.38 -4.63
N TYR A 151 -12.66 -4.09 -4.78
CA TYR A 151 -13.12 -2.96 -5.58
C TYR A 151 -12.54 -1.64 -5.09
N ARG A 152 -12.62 -1.36 -3.78
CA ARG A 152 -12.07 -0.13 -3.22
C ARG A 152 -10.54 -0.11 -3.25
N LEU A 153 -9.88 -1.24 -3.02
CA LEU A 153 -8.43 -1.33 -3.10
C LEU A 153 -7.92 -0.91 -4.48
N TYR A 154 -8.50 -1.43 -5.58
CA TYR A 154 -8.07 -1.04 -6.93
C TYR A 154 -8.30 0.46 -7.18
N GLN A 155 -9.47 0.99 -6.80
CA GLN A 155 -9.80 2.41 -7.02
C GLN A 155 -8.79 3.32 -6.33
N HIS A 156 -8.41 2.98 -5.11
CA HIS A 156 -7.45 3.79 -4.36
C HIS A 156 -6.01 3.62 -4.86
N LEU A 157 -5.61 2.43 -5.34
CA LEU A 157 -4.34 2.27 -6.05
C LEU A 157 -4.27 3.13 -7.31
N TYR A 158 -5.35 3.14 -8.11
CA TYR A 158 -5.46 4.01 -9.29
C TYR A 158 -5.31 5.49 -8.93
N ASN A 159 -5.97 5.95 -7.86
CA ASN A 159 -5.86 7.33 -7.40
C ASN A 159 -4.45 7.68 -6.90
N VAL A 160 -3.79 6.76 -6.18
CA VAL A 160 -2.39 6.94 -5.76
C VAL A 160 -1.49 7.08 -7.00
N GLY A 161 -1.59 6.17 -7.97
CA GLY A 161 -0.80 6.21 -9.21
C GLY A 161 -1.01 7.52 -9.97
N ASN A 162 -2.25 7.98 -10.12
CA ASN A 162 -2.54 9.25 -10.78
C ASN A 162 -2.01 10.46 -10.03
N GLY A 163 -2.04 10.46 -8.70
CA GLY A 163 -1.46 11.55 -7.92
C GLY A 163 0.07 11.60 -8.04
N ILE A 164 0.75 10.44 -8.06
CA ILE A 164 2.19 10.38 -8.29
C ILE A 164 2.53 10.89 -9.71
N LYS A 165 1.82 10.41 -10.74
CA LYS A 165 1.97 10.87 -12.14
C LYS A 165 1.73 12.38 -12.27
N GLY A 166 0.74 12.90 -11.55
CA GLY A 166 0.41 14.32 -11.49
C GLY A 166 1.33 15.15 -10.59
N ARG A 167 2.40 14.57 -10.05
CA ARG A 167 3.36 15.20 -9.13
C ARG A 167 2.68 15.88 -7.93
N GLN A 168 1.59 15.27 -7.46
CA GLN A 168 0.82 15.80 -6.34
C GLN A 168 1.63 15.62 -5.05
N PRO A 169 1.52 16.57 -4.10
CA PRO A 169 2.19 16.44 -2.82
C PRO A 169 1.62 15.26 -2.02
N THR A 170 2.42 14.68 -1.12
CA THR A 170 2.04 13.48 -0.36
C THR A 170 0.77 13.66 0.48
N TRP A 171 0.40 14.89 0.86
CA TRP A 171 -0.85 15.14 1.58
C TRP A 171 -2.10 14.98 0.69
N PHE A 172 -1.95 15.07 -0.64
CA PHE A 172 -3.01 14.82 -1.61
C PHE A 172 -3.18 13.32 -1.89
N THR A 173 -2.07 12.59 -2.10
CA THR A 173 -2.10 11.12 -2.32
C THR A 173 -2.28 10.32 -1.03
N GLY A 174 -1.93 10.90 0.11
CA GLY A 174 -1.95 10.28 1.43
C GLY A 174 -3.30 9.67 1.81
N PRO A 175 -4.44 10.39 1.69
CA PRO A 175 -5.76 9.82 1.95
C PRO A 175 -6.06 8.57 1.12
N SER A 176 -5.74 8.58 -0.19
CA SER A 176 -5.92 7.39 -1.03
C SER A 176 -5.01 6.25 -0.59
N PHE A 177 -3.77 6.54 -0.20
CA PHE A 177 -2.88 5.51 0.32
C PHE A 177 -3.37 4.92 1.65
N GLN A 178 -3.94 5.73 2.54
CA GLN A 178 -4.56 5.21 3.77
C GLN A 178 -5.74 4.28 3.48
N GLU A 179 -6.53 4.57 2.45
CA GLU A 179 -7.58 3.67 2.00
C GLU A 179 -7.01 2.36 1.41
N VAL A 180 -5.91 2.40 0.64
CA VAL A 180 -5.19 1.18 0.21
C VAL A 180 -4.81 0.32 1.42
N LEU A 181 -4.28 0.93 2.48
CA LEU A 181 -3.95 0.23 3.73
C LEU A 181 -5.18 -0.35 4.42
N HIS A 182 -6.27 0.42 4.48
CA HIS A 182 -7.54 0.00 5.11
C HIS A 182 -8.12 -1.23 4.41
N TRP A 183 -8.31 -1.16 3.09
CA TRP A 183 -8.93 -2.23 2.31
C TRP A 183 -8.05 -3.47 2.22
N GLY A 184 -6.73 -3.31 2.07
CA GLY A 184 -5.82 -4.45 2.13
C GLY A 184 -5.74 -5.09 3.52
N SER A 185 -5.82 -4.32 4.60
CA SER A 185 -5.95 -4.86 5.96
C SER A 185 -7.24 -5.66 6.12
N ARG A 186 -8.35 -5.20 5.54
CA ARG A 186 -9.64 -5.91 5.55
C ARG A 186 -9.55 -7.26 4.83
N ILE A 187 -8.96 -7.31 3.63
CA ILE A 187 -8.72 -8.54 2.88
C ILE A 187 -7.85 -9.50 3.70
N ASN A 188 -6.70 -9.04 4.19
CA ASN A 188 -5.76 -9.87 4.95
C ASN A 188 -6.39 -10.44 6.24
N ARG A 189 -7.09 -9.61 7.03
CA ARG A 189 -7.70 -10.03 8.30
C ARG A 189 -8.90 -10.96 8.11
N SER A 190 -9.61 -10.83 6.99
CA SER A 190 -10.71 -11.74 6.64
C SER A 190 -10.24 -13.14 6.24
N ARG A 191 -8.95 -13.28 5.93
CA ARG A 191 -8.35 -14.49 5.38
C ARG A 191 -9.05 -14.95 4.10
N VAL A 192 -9.70 -14.05 3.34
CA VAL A 192 -10.48 -14.45 2.16
C VAL A 192 -9.64 -15.17 1.11
N CYS A 193 -8.34 -14.86 1.01
CA CYS A 193 -7.41 -15.45 0.04
C CYS A 193 -6.67 -16.71 0.51
N ASP A 194 -7.10 -17.30 1.63
CA ASP A 194 -6.61 -18.59 2.13
C ASP A 194 -7.25 -19.78 1.41
#